data_AF-A0A2V8L7Q0-F1
#
_entry.id   AF-A0A2V8L7Q0-F1
#
_cell.length_a   1.000
_cell.length_b   1.000
_cell.length_c   1.000
_cell.angle_alpha   90.00
_cell.angle_beta   90.00
_cell.angle_gamma   90.00
#
_symmetry.space_group_name_H-M   'P 1'
#
loop_
_entity.id
_entity.type
_entity.pdbx_description
1 polymer ?
#
loop_
_entity_poly.entity_id
_entity_poly.type
_entity_poly.pdbx_seq_one_letter_code
_entity_poly.pdbx_strand_id
1 'polypeptide(L)'
;YLQDTWKVTRKVTLNYGLRWAPFLPMQFTDGNVYTFSLDSFYKGVRSQVIPSAPPGFSYPGDPGFHAKSGMESQWKNLEPRVGIAWDPAGDGKTAIRVGGGIAHDFIRMDLHENTSSVAPFRLTVTPSVVSLDNPFPTGNPFPYNFDPAHPTFPSTPLYQGFFPIPPNLKTTEQYSWNLGIQRQLTPALFASATYVGTHLIHTWSAIDLNPGLFIQGNCVAGQYGLTSAGPCTQSNNVNQRRLLLLTNPNAPNVSTLGSMEQLDDGGTQRYNGVLLNARLRLGQRLNLDGNYTWSHCIGLPITTLTNLGAANPHGPYQNNGPADRKLDMGDCTSNAAISALDLRHIANVTLVATTPKYSGDSWMRRLGSTWTFSTIFQARSGAPVTPGIGGDQAYSGVAIPGGGALPIPQRPNQVLATVVSPARRQGCSPAPCVGWFDANALALPPVGTYGNMGVGSLRAPGFWDWSQTISRKFQVAEGRQVEFRAEAFNVTNSLRLGNPNTTLSGGQFGKITSSNAGPRIMQFALKYIF
;
A
#
# COMPACT_ATOMS: atom_id res chain seq x y z
N TYR A 1 15.02 -26.94 -9.04
CA TYR A 1 15.40 -25.76 -9.86
C TYR A 1 16.69 -26.09 -10.60
N LEU A 2 16.96 -25.43 -11.71
CA LEU A 2 18.22 -25.50 -12.46
C LEU A 2 18.84 -24.10 -12.52
N GLN A 3 20.16 -24.00 -12.32
CA GLN A 3 20.89 -22.76 -12.51
C GLN A 3 22.32 -23.08 -12.94
N ASP A 4 22.87 -22.25 -13.83
CA ASP A 4 24.27 -22.29 -14.23
C ASP A 4 24.85 -20.88 -14.38
N THR A 5 26.17 -20.80 -14.26
CA THR A 5 26.98 -19.60 -14.51
C THR A 5 28.07 -19.95 -15.50
N TRP A 6 27.90 -19.48 -16.73
CA TRP A 6 28.83 -19.76 -17.81
C TRP A 6 29.73 -18.55 -18.10
N LYS A 7 31.05 -18.74 -17.96
CA LYS A 7 32.06 -17.77 -18.41
C LYS A 7 32.29 -17.95 -19.91
N VAL A 8 31.43 -17.32 -20.73
CA VAL A 8 31.50 -17.35 -22.20
C VAL A 8 32.87 -16.86 -22.68
N THR A 9 33.39 -15.81 -22.06
CA THR A 9 34.76 -15.32 -22.25
C THR A 9 35.33 -14.84 -20.92
N ARG A 10 36.60 -14.39 -20.90
CA ARG A 10 37.18 -13.71 -19.72
C ARG A 10 36.46 -12.40 -19.36
N LYS A 11 35.70 -11.82 -20.30
CA LYS A 11 35.01 -10.53 -20.18
C LYS A 11 33.50 -10.66 -20.02
N VAL A 12 32.91 -11.80 -20.37
CA VAL A 12 31.46 -12.01 -20.41
C VAL A 12 31.10 -13.23 -19.59
N THR A 13 30.23 -13.02 -18.60
CA THR A 13 29.64 -14.08 -17.78
C THR A 13 28.13 -14.06 -17.99
N LEU A 14 27.57 -15.21 -18.35
CA LEU A 14 26.13 -15.43 -18.44
C LEU A 14 25.67 -16.19 -17.18
N ASN A 15 24.58 -15.76 -16.59
CA ASN A 15 23.86 -16.47 -15.53
C ASN A 15 22.47 -16.79 -16.05
N TYR A 16 22.04 -18.04 -15.92
CA TYR A 16 20.71 -18.45 -16.34
C TYR A 16 20.18 -19.53 -15.42
N GLY A 17 18.87 -19.56 -15.23
CA GLY A 17 18.24 -20.55 -14.40
C GLY A 17 16.74 -20.60 -14.61
N LEU A 18 16.17 -21.74 -14.23
CA LEU A 18 14.75 -22.00 -14.27
C LEU A 18 14.35 -22.64 -12.95
N ARG A 19 13.34 -22.07 -12.30
CA ARG A 19 12.70 -22.69 -11.14
C ARG A 19 11.27 -23.07 -11.50
N TRP A 20 10.90 -24.30 -11.18
CA TRP A 20 9.51 -24.73 -11.17
C TRP A 20 8.96 -24.51 -9.76
N ALA A 21 7.88 -23.74 -9.64
CA ALA A 21 7.32 -23.28 -8.38
C ALA A 21 5.80 -23.47 -8.39
N PRO A 22 5.29 -24.72 -8.33
CA PRO A 22 3.86 -24.95 -8.40
C PRO A 22 3.14 -24.32 -7.20
N PHE A 23 1.95 -23.78 -7.45
CA PHE A 23 1.03 -23.43 -6.38
C PHE A 23 0.19 -24.65 -6.02
N LEU A 24 0.36 -25.13 -4.79
CA LEU A 24 -0.48 -26.16 -4.20
C LEU A 24 -1.31 -25.49 -3.10
N PRO A 25 -2.64 -25.37 -3.28
CA PRO A 25 -3.45 -24.60 -2.37
C PRO A 25 -3.52 -25.25 -0.99
N MET A 26 -3.65 -24.40 0.03
CA MET A 26 -3.84 -24.83 1.40
C MET A 26 -5.07 -25.72 1.52
N GLN A 27 -4.94 -26.80 2.29
CA GLN A 27 -6.04 -27.71 2.57
C GLN A 27 -6.58 -27.43 3.98
N PHE A 28 -7.88 -27.23 4.10
CA PHE A 28 -8.59 -27.12 5.37
C PHE A 28 -8.90 -28.53 5.86
N THR A 29 -8.21 -29.02 6.89
CA THR A 29 -8.35 -30.40 7.38
C THR A 29 -9.79 -30.77 7.72
N ASP A 30 -10.54 -29.82 8.27
CA ASP A 30 -11.93 -30.01 8.71
C ASP A 30 -12.94 -29.79 7.57
N GLY A 31 -12.50 -29.34 6.39
CA GLY A 31 -13.39 -28.99 5.27
C GLY A 31 -14.14 -27.67 5.47
N ASN A 32 -13.69 -26.82 6.41
CA ASN A 32 -14.29 -25.51 6.67
C ASN A 32 -13.83 -24.49 5.63
N VAL A 33 -14.30 -24.62 4.39
CA VAL A 33 -14.02 -23.71 3.28
C VAL A 33 -15.22 -23.66 2.36
N TYR A 34 -15.49 -22.50 1.76
CA TYR A 34 -16.52 -22.36 0.74
C TYR A 34 -15.96 -21.67 -0.49
N THR A 35 -16.69 -21.81 -1.60
CA THR A 35 -16.55 -20.91 -2.76
C THR A 35 -17.92 -20.35 -3.11
N PHE A 36 -17.92 -19.25 -3.87
CA PHE A 36 -19.16 -18.63 -4.34
C PHE A 36 -19.07 -18.34 -5.84
N SER A 37 -20.13 -18.65 -6.58
CA SER A 37 -20.27 -18.33 -8.00
C SER A 37 -21.55 -17.55 -8.25
N LEU A 38 -21.39 -16.33 -8.80
CA LEU A 38 -22.50 -15.47 -9.17
C LEU A 38 -23.36 -16.08 -10.28
N ASP A 39 -22.74 -16.78 -11.25
CA ASP A 39 -23.45 -17.52 -12.30
C ASP A 39 -24.32 -18.64 -11.70
N SER A 40 -23.78 -19.40 -10.74
CA SER A 40 -24.51 -20.44 -10.03
C SER A 40 -25.64 -19.88 -9.16
N PHE A 41 -25.45 -18.70 -8.56
CA PHE A 41 -26.50 -17.99 -7.82
C PHE A 41 -27.71 -17.69 -8.72
N TYR A 42 -27.49 -17.08 -9.89
CA TYR A 42 -28.57 -16.73 -10.82
C TYR A 42 -29.21 -17.95 -11.49
N LYS A 43 -28.47 -19.05 -11.64
CA LYS A 43 -29.02 -20.34 -12.09
C LYS A 43 -29.76 -21.12 -10.99
N GLY A 44 -29.75 -20.63 -9.75
CA GLY A 44 -30.39 -21.31 -8.62
C GLY A 44 -29.69 -22.60 -8.19
N VAL A 45 -28.42 -22.80 -8.55
CA VAL A 45 -27.64 -23.98 -8.18
C VAL A 45 -27.35 -23.93 -6.68
N ARG A 46 -27.69 -25.00 -5.95
CA ARG A 46 -27.51 -25.11 -4.50
C ARG A 46 -26.51 -26.22 -4.17
N SER A 47 -25.82 -26.04 -3.06
CA SER A 47 -25.00 -27.09 -2.46
C SER A 47 -25.84 -28.34 -2.15
N GLN A 48 -25.28 -29.52 -2.42
CA GLN A 48 -25.80 -30.81 -2.02
C GLN A 48 -25.39 -31.16 -0.59
N VAL A 49 -24.24 -30.64 -0.13
CA VAL A 49 -23.73 -30.82 1.23
C VAL A 49 -24.48 -29.95 2.23
N ILE A 50 -24.76 -28.69 1.88
CA ILE A 50 -25.48 -27.74 2.74
C ILE A 50 -26.66 -27.14 1.96
N PRO A 51 -27.75 -27.90 1.75
CA PRO A 51 -28.88 -27.43 0.95
C PRO A 51 -29.46 -26.10 1.44
N SER A 52 -29.48 -25.85 2.75
CA SER A 52 -29.98 -24.59 3.33
C SER A 52 -29.17 -23.35 2.94
N ALA A 53 -27.95 -23.47 2.41
CA ALA A 53 -27.18 -22.32 1.97
C ALA A 53 -27.87 -21.59 0.80
N PRO A 54 -27.68 -20.27 0.65
CA PRO A 54 -28.10 -19.56 -0.55
C PRO A 54 -27.50 -20.19 -1.82
N PRO A 55 -28.19 -20.09 -2.97
CA PRO A 55 -27.63 -20.51 -4.25
C PRO A 55 -26.24 -19.92 -4.51
N GLY A 56 -25.42 -20.58 -5.32
CA GLY A 56 -24.08 -20.13 -5.67
C GLY A 56 -22.98 -20.49 -4.67
N PHE A 57 -23.30 -20.82 -3.42
CA PHE A 57 -22.34 -21.41 -2.48
C PHE A 57 -22.06 -22.88 -2.81
N SER A 58 -20.81 -23.28 -2.65
CA SER A 58 -20.39 -24.68 -2.68
C SER A 58 -19.37 -24.97 -1.58
N TYR A 59 -19.30 -26.24 -1.17
CA TYR A 59 -18.50 -26.73 -0.05
C TYR A 59 -17.82 -28.06 -0.39
N PRO A 60 -16.79 -28.51 0.37
CA PRO A 60 -16.18 -29.82 0.18
C PRO A 60 -17.21 -30.95 0.17
N GLY A 61 -17.21 -31.71 -0.92
CA GLY A 61 -18.19 -32.78 -1.18
C GLY A 61 -19.20 -32.43 -2.29
N ASP A 62 -19.37 -31.15 -2.61
CA ASP A 62 -20.16 -30.75 -3.78
C ASP A 62 -19.44 -31.12 -5.09
N PRO A 63 -20.19 -31.46 -6.17
CA PRO A 63 -19.61 -31.72 -7.48
C PRO A 63 -18.77 -30.53 -7.98
N GLY A 64 -17.54 -30.80 -8.40
CA GLY A 64 -16.62 -29.78 -8.90
C GLY A 64 -15.88 -28.99 -7.82
N PHE A 65 -16.09 -29.28 -6.53
CA PHE A 65 -15.33 -28.64 -5.46
C PHE A 65 -13.90 -29.20 -5.37
N HIS A 66 -12.89 -28.32 -5.32
CA HIS A 66 -11.48 -28.71 -5.35
C HIS A 66 -10.97 -29.17 -3.97
N ALA A 67 -11.25 -30.45 -3.67
CA ALA A 67 -10.86 -31.14 -2.43
C ALA A 67 -11.28 -30.35 -1.17
N LYS A 68 -10.36 -30.07 -0.24
CA LYS A 68 -10.63 -29.24 0.93
C LYS A 68 -9.96 -27.87 0.83
N SER A 69 -9.75 -27.36 -0.38
CA SER A 69 -9.14 -26.05 -0.61
C SER A 69 -10.04 -25.05 -1.31
N GLY A 70 -10.99 -25.54 -2.12
CA GLY A 70 -11.80 -24.66 -2.98
C GLY A 70 -11.00 -23.96 -4.08
N MET A 71 -9.72 -24.31 -4.28
CA MET A 71 -8.83 -23.71 -5.27
C MET A 71 -8.16 -24.76 -6.16
N GLU A 72 -7.85 -24.38 -7.38
CA GLU A 72 -7.13 -25.21 -8.33
C GLU A 72 -5.62 -25.22 -8.04
N SER A 73 -4.98 -26.38 -8.21
CA SER A 73 -3.50 -26.46 -8.19
C SER A 73 -2.92 -25.92 -9.49
N GLN A 74 -1.91 -25.06 -9.40
CA GLN A 74 -1.27 -24.46 -10.58
C GLN A 74 0.13 -25.02 -10.76
N TRP A 75 0.24 -26.00 -11.66
CA TRP A 75 1.49 -26.72 -11.93
C TRP A 75 2.41 -25.97 -12.89
N LYS A 76 1.95 -24.92 -13.56
CA LYS A 76 2.65 -24.27 -14.69
C LYS A 76 3.46 -23.04 -14.31
N ASN A 77 3.56 -22.73 -13.02
CA ASN A 77 4.32 -21.58 -12.52
C ASN A 77 5.82 -21.85 -12.67
N LEU A 78 6.42 -21.19 -13.66
CA LEU A 78 7.83 -21.29 -14.04
C LEU A 78 8.50 -19.93 -13.88
N GLU A 79 9.64 -19.92 -13.19
CA GLU A 79 10.39 -18.72 -12.83
C GLU A 79 11.76 -18.73 -13.54
N PRO A 80 11.81 -18.40 -14.84
CA PRO A 80 13.07 -18.23 -15.55
C PRO A 80 13.78 -16.96 -15.07
N ARG A 81 15.11 -17.02 -15.02
CA ARG A 81 16.00 -15.88 -14.78
C ARG A 81 17.18 -15.93 -15.73
N VAL A 82 17.54 -14.78 -16.28
CA VAL A 82 18.71 -14.62 -17.14
C VAL A 82 19.45 -13.33 -16.78
N GLY A 83 20.77 -13.36 -16.85
CA GLY A 83 21.57 -12.16 -16.63
C GLY A 83 22.94 -12.25 -17.28
N ILE A 84 23.43 -11.11 -17.75
CA ILE A 84 24.71 -10.95 -18.42
C ILE A 84 25.54 -9.96 -17.59
N ALA A 85 26.77 -10.35 -17.26
CA ALA A 85 27.78 -9.45 -16.72
C ALA A 85 28.91 -9.32 -17.74
N TRP A 86 29.24 -8.07 -18.10
CA TRP A 86 30.20 -7.75 -19.13
C TRP A 86 31.19 -6.69 -18.65
N ASP A 87 32.48 -6.97 -18.82
CA ASP A 87 33.57 -6.00 -18.73
C ASP A 87 34.05 -5.63 -20.15
N PRO A 88 33.61 -4.49 -20.70
CA PRO A 88 33.94 -4.10 -22.08
C PRO A 88 35.45 -4.00 -22.35
N ALA A 89 36.18 -3.41 -21.41
CA ALA A 89 37.61 -3.19 -21.56
C ALA A 89 38.42 -4.43 -21.18
N GLY A 90 37.93 -5.23 -20.22
CA GLY A 90 38.68 -6.34 -19.62
C GLY A 90 39.70 -5.88 -18.58
N ASP A 91 39.62 -4.64 -18.13
CA ASP A 91 40.52 -4.03 -17.15
C ASP A 91 39.93 -3.98 -15.74
N GLY A 92 38.72 -4.53 -15.55
CA GLY A 92 37.99 -4.55 -14.28
C GLY A 92 37.42 -3.20 -13.84
N LYS A 93 37.59 -2.12 -14.63
CA LYS A 93 37.15 -0.77 -14.23
C LYS A 93 35.72 -0.45 -14.62
N THR A 94 35.20 -1.09 -15.66
CA THR A 94 33.81 -0.91 -16.12
C THR A 94 33.10 -2.25 -16.05
N ALA A 95 31.92 -2.30 -15.42
CA ALA A 95 31.06 -3.47 -15.46
C ALA A 95 29.64 -3.06 -15.88
N ILE A 96 29.13 -3.76 -16.88
CA ILE A 96 27.74 -3.67 -17.32
C ILE A 96 27.03 -4.94 -16.87
N ARG A 97 25.88 -4.79 -16.22
CA ARG A 97 25.04 -5.91 -15.78
C ARG A 97 23.62 -5.72 -16.30
N VAL A 98 23.14 -6.73 -17.01
CA VAL A 98 21.75 -6.81 -17.47
C VAL A 98 21.15 -8.05 -16.85
N GLY A 99 19.92 -7.96 -16.38
CA GLY A 99 19.22 -9.09 -15.80
C GLY A 99 17.73 -8.98 -16.00
N GLY A 100 17.04 -10.11 -16.00
CA GLY A 100 15.59 -10.17 -15.95
C GLY A 100 15.09 -11.55 -15.59
N GLY A 101 13.86 -11.60 -15.10
CA GLY A 101 13.21 -12.84 -14.72
C GLY A 101 11.76 -12.65 -14.30
N ILE A 102 11.10 -13.79 -14.14
CA ILE A 102 9.71 -13.89 -13.66
C ILE A 102 9.74 -14.53 -12.28
N ALA A 103 8.97 -13.97 -11.35
CA ALA A 103 8.69 -14.56 -10.05
C ALA A 103 7.18 -14.61 -9.82
N HIS A 104 6.72 -15.51 -8.96
CA HIS A 104 5.31 -15.64 -8.61
C HIS A 104 5.10 -15.31 -7.13
N ASP A 105 3.94 -14.73 -6.80
CA ASP A 105 3.48 -14.53 -5.42
C ASP A 105 2.16 -15.27 -5.17
N PHE A 106 2.17 -16.16 -4.19
CA PHE A 106 1.07 -17.09 -3.89
C PHE A 106 0.15 -16.56 -2.80
N ILE A 107 -1.11 -16.99 -2.86
CA ILE A 107 -2.11 -16.48 -1.93
C ILE A 107 -1.67 -16.73 -0.50
N ARG A 108 -1.75 -15.67 0.30
CA ARG A 108 -1.39 -15.76 1.71
C ARG A 108 -2.41 -16.60 2.45
N MET A 109 -1.93 -17.30 3.48
CA MET A 109 -2.75 -18.12 4.35
C MET A 109 -3.95 -17.36 4.93
N ASP A 110 -3.74 -16.15 5.43
CA ASP A 110 -4.79 -15.37 6.08
C ASP A 110 -5.91 -14.98 5.11
N LEU A 111 -5.57 -14.67 3.85
CA LEU A 111 -6.55 -14.41 2.78
C LEU A 111 -7.42 -15.63 2.53
N HIS A 112 -6.80 -16.81 2.42
CA HIS A 112 -7.53 -18.05 2.20
C HIS A 112 -8.35 -18.47 3.43
N GLU A 113 -7.80 -18.33 4.64
CA GLU A 113 -8.44 -18.68 5.92
C GLU A 113 -9.72 -17.88 6.18
N ASN A 114 -9.87 -16.69 5.60
CA ASN A 114 -11.10 -15.90 5.71
C ASN A 114 -12.34 -16.70 5.26
N THR A 115 -12.19 -17.57 4.25
CA THR A 115 -13.27 -18.47 3.78
C THR A 115 -13.72 -19.51 4.81
N SER A 116 -12.97 -19.71 5.89
CA SER A 116 -13.35 -20.58 7.02
C SER A 116 -13.96 -19.82 8.20
N SER A 117 -13.89 -18.48 8.17
CA SER A 117 -14.18 -17.60 9.31
C SER A 117 -15.56 -16.92 9.23
N VAL A 118 -16.46 -17.47 8.41
CA VAL A 118 -17.83 -16.98 8.20
C VAL A 118 -18.81 -18.15 8.15
N ALA A 119 -20.11 -17.87 8.02
CA ALA A 119 -21.11 -18.92 7.95
C ALA A 119 -20.86 -19.88 6.78
N PRO A 120 -21.21 -21.15 6.93
CA PRO A 120 -21.84 -21.75 8.11
C PRO A 120 -20.83 -22.15 9.20
N PHE A 121 -19.52 -22.06 8.96
CA PHE A 121 -18.51 -22.61 9.87
C PHE A 121 -18.35 -21.80 11.16
N ARG A 122 -18.42 -20.46 11.06
CA ARG A 122 -18.25 -19.56 12.19
C ARG A 122 -19.20 -18.37 12.07
N LEU A 123 -19.71 -17.91 13.22
CA LEU A 123 -20.44 -16.65 13.31
C LEU A 123 -19.58 -15.62 14.04
N THR A 124 -19.52 -14.42 13.47
CA THR A 124 -18.92 -13.27 14.14
C THR A 124 -20.04 -12.49 14.83
N VAL A 125 -19.97 -12.41 16.16
CA VAL A 125 -20.85 -11.56 16.97
C VAL A 125 -20.03 -10.35 17.40
N THR A 126 -20.40 -9.16 16.90
CA THR A 126 -19.73 -7.90 17.24
C THR A 126 -20.63 -7.07 18.14
N PRO A 127 -20.60 -7.27 19.48
CA PRO A 127 -21.40 -6.47 20.39
C PRO A 127 -20.94 -4.99 20.35
N SER A 128 -21.88 -4.06 20.19
CA SER A 128 -21.60 -2.62 20.18
C SER A 128 -21.90 -2.00 21.54
N VAL A 129 -20.95 -1.24 22.10
CA VAL A 129 -21.12 -0.48 23.36
C VAL A 129 -21.55 -1.37 24.52
N VAL A 130 -20.70 -2.36 24.85
CA VAL A 130 -20.91 -3.25 26.00
C VAL A 130 -19.89 -2.95 27.11
N SER A 131 -20.28 -3.20 28.36
CA SER A 131 -19.33 -3.13 29.48
C SER A 131 -18.39 -4.34 29.42
N LEU A 132 -17.13 -4.17 29.82
CA LEU A 132 -16.22 -5.30 30.00
C LEU A 132 -16.72 -6.26 31.09
N ASP A 133 -17.49 -5.76 32.07
CA ASP A 133 -18.05 -6.57 33.16
C ASP A 133 -19.21 -7.46 32.69
N ASN A 134 -19.91 -7.06 31.62
CA ASN A 134 -20.94 -7.86 30.97
C ASN A 134 -20.91 -7.61 29.46
N PRO A 135 -20.01 -8.30 28.73
CA PRO A 135 -19.82 -8.07 27.31
C PRO A 135 -20.95 -8.65 26.44
N PHE A 136 -21.85 -9.46 27.01
CA PHE A 136 -22.95 -10.11 26.30
C PHE A 136 -24.30 -9.93 27.02
N PRO A 137 -24.78 -8.68 27.19
CA PRO A 137 -25.97 -8.41 27.96
C PRO A 137 -27.27 -8.89 27.27
N THR A 138 -27.22 -9.20 25.97
CA THR A 138 -28.36 -9.52 25.11
C THR A 138 -28.56 -11.01 24.82
N GLY A 139 -27.82 -11.93 25.48
CA GLY A 139 -28.06 -13.37 25.40
C GLY A 139 -26.83 -14.21 25.07
N ASN A 140 -27.08 -15.45 24.60
CA ASN A 140 -26.02 -16.43 24.34
C ASN A 140 -25.02 -15.90 23.29
N PRO A 141 -23.73 -15.73 23.64
CA PRO A 141 -22.71 -15.28 22.69
C PRO A 141 -22.39 -16.27 21.57
N PHE A 142 -22.85 -17.53 21.71
CA PHE A 142 -22.69 -18.60 20.73
C PHE A 142 -24.08 -19.07 20.24
N PRO A 143 -24.82 -18.24 19.48
CA PRO A 143 -26.19 -18.55 19.08
C PRO A 143 -26.30 -19.73 18.11
N TYR A 144 -25.18 -20.25 17.61
CA TYR A 144 -25.10 -21.32 16.63
C TYR A 144 -23.77 -22.07 16.79
N ASN A 145 -23.83 -23.40 16.69
CA ASN A 145 -22.67 -24.27 16.56
C ASN A 145 -22.80 -25.04 15.25
N PHE A 146 -21.75 -25.04 14.44
CA PHE A 146 -21.71 -25.83 13.22
C PHE A 146 -21.64 -27.33 13.57
N ASP A 147 -22.62 -28.11 13.10
CA ASP A 147 -22.61 -29.58 13.19
C ASP A 147 -22.19 -30.16 11.83
N PRO A 148 -20.97 -30.74 11.71
CA PRO A 148 -20.53 -31.37 10.46
C PRO A 148 -21.39 -32.57 10.02
N ALA A 149 -22.11 -33.22 10.94
CA ALA A 149 -23.00 -34.35 10.60
C ALA A 149 -24.34 -33.87 10.01
N HIS A 150 -24.79 -32.67 10.39
CA HIS A 150 -26.02 -32.05 9.90
C HIS A 150 -25.77 -30.58 9.55
N PRO A 151 -24.96 -30.31 8.51
CA PRO A 151 -24.51 -28.96 8.23
C PRO A 151 -25.70 -28.10 7.78
N THR A 152 -25.87 -26.96 8.43
CA THR A 152 -26.95 -26.01 8.13
C THR A 152 -26.39 -24.61 7.96
N PHE A 153 -27.00 -23.84 7.07
CA PHE A 153 -26.67 -22.43 6.91
C PHE A 153 -27.52 -21.63 7.90
N PRO A 154 -26.89 -20.88 8.82
CA PRO A 154 -27.62 -20.18 9.86
C PRO A 154 -28.47 -19.04 9.28
N SER A 155 -29.66 -18.84 9.84
CA SER A 155 -30.53 -17.70 9.51
C SER A 155 -30.16 -16.43 10.28
N THR A 156 -29.25 -16.52 11.26
CA THR A 156 -28.80 -15.43 12.13
C THR A 156 -27.27 -15.52 12.40
N PRO A 157 -26.56 -14.40 12.59
CA PRO A 157 -27.03 -13.01 12.46
C PRO A 157 -27.41 -12.66 11.01
N LEU A 158 -28.32 -11.70 10.86
CA LEU A 158 -28.67 -11.19 9.54
C LEU A 158 -27.51 -10.38 8.95
N TYR A 159 -27.43 -10.39 7.63
CA TYR A 159 -26.49 -9.58 6.84
C TYR A 159 -25.02 -9.83 7.14
N GLN A 160 -24.64 -11.09 7.30
CA GLN A 160 -23.24 -11.48 7.41
C GLN A 160 -22.54 -11.28 6.06
N GLY A 161 -21.35 -10.68 6.08
CA GLY A 161 -20.59 -10.53 4.85
C GLY A 161 -19.61 -11.68 4.58
N PHE A 162 -19.17 -11.79 3.33
CA PHE A 162 -18.40 -12.92 2.80
C PHE A 162 -17.22 -12.42 1.95
N PHE A 163 -16.12 -13.18 1.96
CA PHE A 163 -14.95 -12.91 1.11
C PHE A 163 -14.55 -14.13 0.26
N PRO A 164 -15.35 -14.52 -0.76
CA PRO A 164 -15.05 -15.70 -1.57
C PRO A 164 -13.77 -15.55 -2.40
N ILE A 165 -13.09 -16.67 -2.63
CA ILE A 165 -11.94 -16.77 -3.54
C ILE A 165 -12.37 -17.59 -4.76
N PRO A 166 -12.16 -17.11 -5.99
CA PRO A 166 -12.46 -17.89 -7.18
C PRO A 166 -11.50 -19.10 -7.27
N PRO A 167 -11.99 -20.31 -7.62
CA PRO A 167 -11.13 -21.49 -7.68
C PRO A 167 -9.95 -21.37 -8.63
N ASN A 168 -10.15 -20.64 -9.73
CA ASN A 168 -9.19 -20.42 -10.81
C ASN A 168 -8.39 -19.11 -10.65
N LEU A 169 -8.32 -18.55 -9.44
CA LEU A 169 -7.56 -17.32 -9.14
C LEU A 169 -6.11 -17.44 -9.65
N LYS A 170 -5.69 -16.56 -10.55
CA LYS A 170 -4.31 -16.56 -11.03
C LYS A 170 -3.36 -16.05 -9.96
N THR A 171 -2.22 -16.72 -9.89
CA THR A 171 -1.09 -16.29 -9.06
C THR A 171 -0.52 -14.97 -9.62
N THR A 172 -0.19 -14.01 -8.76
CA THR A 172 0.42 -12.77 -9.23
C THR A 172 1.80 -13.04 -9.83
N GLU A 173 2.06 -12.48 -11.00
CA GLU A 173 3.32 -12.65 -11.73
C GLU A 173 4.11 -11.34 -11.70
N GLN A 174 5.35 -11.42 -11.27
CA GLN A 174 6.31 -10.33 -11.24
C GLN A 174 7.33 -10.49 -12.37
N TYR A 175 7.24 -9.62 -13.37
CA TYR A 175 8.26 -9.44 -14.39
C TYR A 175 9.23 -8.37 -13.91
N SER A 176 10.50 -8.73 -13.74
CA SER A 176 11.53 -7.78 -13.32
C SER A 176 12.69 -7.75 -14.30
N TRP A 177 13.27 -6.57 -14.53
CA TRP A 177 14.45 -6.38 -15.35
C TRP A 177 15.30 -5.23 -14.84
N ASN A 178 16.60 -5.31 -15.11
CA ASN A 178 17.54 -4.26 -14.74
C ASN A 178 18.66 -4.11 -15.78
N LEU A 179 19.14 -2.88 -15.89
CA LEU A 179 20.33 -2.51 -16.67
C LEU A 179 21.19 -1.60 -15.80
N GLY A 180 22.38 -2.08 -15.43
CA GLY A 180 23.34 -1.34 -14.62
C GLY A 180 24.66 -1.15 -15.36
N ILE A 181 25.21 0.06 -15.28
CA ILE A 181 26.60 0.36 -15.63
C ILE A 181 27.28 0.93 -14.39
N GLN A 182 28.46 0.41 -14.09
CA GLN A 182 29.33 0.95 -13.04
C GLN A 182 30.73 1.14 -13.57
N ARG A 183 31.38 2.22 -13.13
CA ARG A 183 32.74 2.54 -13.57
C ARG A 183 33.55 3.23 -12.49
N GLN A 184 34.78 2.76 -12.33
CA GLN A 184 35.85 3.55 -11.71
C GLN A 184 36.36 4.57 -12.74
N LEU A 185 35.98 5.83 -12.58
CA LEU A 185 36.31 6.92 -13.51
C LEU A 185 37.74 7.43 -13.29
N THR A 186 38.17 7.50 -12.02
CA THR A 186 39.53 7.82 -11.60
C THR A 186 39.92 6.93 -10.42
N PRO A 187 41.19 6.91 -9.95
CA PRO A 187 41.55 6.19 -8.71
C PRO A 187 40.72 6.59 -7.49
N ALA A 188 40.15 7.80 -7.49
CA ALA A 188 39.37 8.36 -6.40
C ALA A 188 37.85 8.36 -6.64
N LEU A 189 37.39 8.30 -7.90
CA LEU A 189 35.99 8.50 -8.27
C LEU A 189 35.38 7.22 -8.85
N PHE A 190 34.31 6.75 -8.22
CA PHE A 190 33.42 5.70 -8.71
C PHE A 190 32.04 6.29 -9.00
N ALA A 191 31.42 5.83 -10.08
CA ALA A 191 30.04 6.15 -10.39
C ALA A 191 29.30 4.92 -10.94
N SER A 192 28.00 4.85 -10.68
CA SER A 192 27.12 3.85 -11.29
C SER A 192 25.74 4.41 -11.56
N ALA A 193 25.11 3.89 -12.63
CA ALA A 193 23.72 4.14 -12.96
C ALA A 193 23.04 2.78 -13.20
N THR A 194 21.90 2.55 -12.54
CA THR A 194 21.10 1.34 -12.71
C THR A 194 19.66 1.70 -12.96
N TYR A 195 19.11 1.27 -14.09
CA TYR A 195 17.68 1.25 -14.32
C TYR A 195 17.10 -0.08 -13.82
N VAL A 196 15.96 -0.01 -13.13
CA VAL A 196 15.19 -1.16 -12.64
C VAL A 196 13.74 -0.98 -13.08
N GLY A 197 13.17 -2.00 -13.69
CA GLY A 197 11.76 -2.07 -14.04
C GLY A 197 11.11 -3.30 -13.43
N THR A 198 9.88 -3.12 -12.95
CA THR A 198 9.03 -4.20 -12.48
C THR A 198 7.64 -4.01 -13.05
N HIS A 199 7.06 -5.07 -13.62
CA HIS A 199 5.66 -5.13 -13.98
C HIS A 199 5.00 -6.30 -13.25
N LEU A 200 4.00 -5.98 -12.44
CA LEU A 200 3.14 -6.96 -11.81
C LEU A 200 1.85 -7.09 -12.62
N ILE A 201 1.46 -8.32 -12.89
CA ILE A 201 0.15 -8.68 -13.40
C ILE A 201 -0.49 -9.69 -12.46
N HIS A 202 -1.80 -9.84 -12.55
CA HIS A 202 -2.56 -10.70 -11.66
C HIS A 202 -2.45 -10.32 -10.19
N THR A 203 -2.15 -9.06 -9.89
CA THR A 203 -2.12 -8.57 -8.50
C THR A 203 -3.53 -8.61 -7.94
N TRP A 204 -3.69 -9.13 -6.74
CA TRP A 204 -5.03 -9.26 -6.18
C TRP A 204 -5.60 -7.93 -5.69
N SER A 205 -6.83 -7.69 -6.13
CA SER A 205 -7.76 -6.67 -5.66
C SER A 205 -9.03 -7.37 -5.18
N ALA A 206 -10.10 -6.62 -4.93
CA ALA A 206 -11.42 -7.17 -4.61
C ALA A 206 -12.52 -6.51 -5.45
N ILE A 207 -13.61 -7.24 -5.68
CA ILE A 207 -14.84 -6.76 -6.30
C ILE A 207 -16.03 -7.13 -5.40
N ASP A 208 -17.00 -6.25 -5.19
CA ASP A 208 -18.22 -6.60 -4.46
C ASP A 208 -19.24 -7.21 -5.42
N LEU A 209 -19.57 -8.47 -5.18
CA LEU A 209 -20.60 -9.23 -5.89
C LEU A 209 -22.01 -8.92 -5.36
N ASN A 210 -22.12 -8.32 -4.17
CA ASN A 210 -23.41 -8.03 -3.55
C ASN A 210 -23.53 -6.55 -3.10
N PRO A 211 -23.26 -5.57 -3.97
CA PRO A 211 -23.26 -4.15 -3.58
C PRO A 211 -24.65 -3.66 -3.16
N GLY A 212 -24.67 -2.66 -2.27
CA GLY A 212 -25.88 -1.88 -2.01
C GLY A 212 -26.19 -0.99 -3.21
N LEU A 213 -27.41 -1.06 -3.75
CA LEU A 213 -27.78 -0.29 -4.95
C LEU A 213 -28.48 1.01 -4.58
N PHE A 214 -28.03 2.14 -5.11
CA PHE A 214 -28.78 3.39 -4.99
C PHE A 214 -30.08 3.31 -5.77
N ILE A 215 -31.20 3.47 -5.07
CA ILE A 215 -32.55 3.51 -5.61
C ILE A 215 -33.07 4.93 -5.46
N GLN A 216 -33.34 5.57 -6.60
CA GLN A 216 -33.84 6.93 -6.66
C GLN A 216 -35.34 6.97 -6.34
N GLY A 217 -35.77 8.04 -5.66
CA GLY A 217 -37.18 8.33 -5.38
C GLY A 217 -37.59 8.03 -3.94
N ASN A 218 -38.90 8.09 -3.70
CA ASN A 218 -39.51 7.80 -2.41
C ASN A 218 -40.22 6.45 -2.45
N CYS A 219 -40.11 5.70 -1.35
CA CYS A 219 -40.66 4.39 -1.15
C CYS A 219 -41.63 4.40 0.03
N VAL A 220 -42.52 3.42 0.09
CA VAL A 220 -43.50 3.25 1.18
C VAL A 220 -42.91 2.44 2.34
N ALA A 221 -43.57 2.50 3.50
CA ALA A 221 -43.23 1.64 4.64
C ALA A 221 -43.26 0.15 4.23
N GLY A 222 -42.28 -0.62 4.72
CA GLY A 222 -42.06 -2.03 4.38
C GLY A 222 -41.15 -2.26 3.17
N GLN A 223 -41.02 -1.29 2.26
CA GLN A 223 -40.12 -1.41 1.11
C GLN A 223 -38.67 -1.14 1.53
N TYR A 224 -37.74 -2.01 1.13
CA TYR A 224 -36.31 -1.92 1.47
C TYR A 224 -36.05 -1.72 2.98
N GLY A 225 -36.89 -2.30 3.85
CA GLY A 225 -36.75 -2.19 5.31
C GLY A 225 -37.12 -0.83 5.90
N LEU A 226 -37.80 0.05 5.15
CA LEU A 226 -38.28 1.33 5.67
C LEU A 226 -39.41 1.14 6.68
N THR A 227 -39.38 1.88 7.78
CA THR A 227 -40.45 1.89 8.81
C THR A 227 -41.53 2.93 8.52
N SER A 228 -41.25 3.91 7.67
CA SER A 228 -42.17 4.96 7.21
C SER A 228 -41.86 5.32 5.75
N ALA A 229 -42.80 6.00 5.08
CA ALA A 229 -42.57 6.49 3.73
C ALA A 229 -41.45 7.55 3.71
N GLY A 230 -40.56 7.49 2.72
CA GLY A 230 -39.41 8.38 2.61
C GLY A 230 -38.47 7.98 1.47
N PRO A 231 -37.26 8.56 1.40
CA PRO A 231 -36.30 8.19 0.36
C PRO A 231 -36.03 6.69 0.35
N CYS A 232 -36.10 6.05 -0.82
CA CYS A 232 -35.86 4.62 -0.99
C CYS A 232 -34.47 4.20 -0.49
N THR A 233 -33.50 5.10 -0.58
CA THR A 233 -32.12 4.88 -0.17
C THR A 233 -31.78 5.70 1.07
N GLN A 234 -31.33 5.01 2.12
CA GLN A 234 -30.84 5.56 3.38
C GLN A 234 -29.56 4.82 3.80
N SER A 235 -28.74 5.43 4.66
CA SER A 235 -27.49 4.80 5.13
C SER A 235 -27.72 3.56 5.98
N ASN A 236 -28.89 3.43 6.63
CA ASN A 236 -29.24 2.31 7.52
C ASN A 236 -29.95 1.15 6.80
N ASN A 237 -30.31 1.29 5.51
CA ASN A 237 -31.05 0.27 4.77
C ASN A 237 -30.25 -0.37 3.61
N VAL A 238 -28.93 -0.27 3.68
CA VAL A 238 -28.00 -0.80 2.67
C VAL A 238 -28.25 -2.28 2.40
N ASN A 239 -28.39 -3.08 3.45
CA ASN A 239 -28.49 -4.54 3.30
C ASN A 239 -29.77 -4.98 2.60
N GLN A 240 -30.87 -4.26 2.81
CA GLN A 240 -32.16 -4.51 2.17
C GLN A 240 -32.19 -4.10 0.68
N ARG A 241 -31.16 -3.37 0.23
CA ARG A 241 -30.97 -2.94 -1.18
C ARG A 241 -29.80 -3.64 -1.86
N ARG A 242 -29.29 -4.73 -1.28
CA ARG A 242 -28.17 -5.46 -1.88
C ARG A 242 -28.60 -6.24 -3.12
N LEU A 243 -27.73 -6.25 -4.13
CA LEU A 243 -28.02 -6.78 -5.47
C LEU A 243 -28.59 -8.20 -5.46
N LEU A 244 -27.99 -9.13 -4.70
CA LEU A 244 -28.41 -10.53 -4.65
C LEU A 244 -29.81 -10.69 -4.04
N LEU A 245 -30.12 -9.91 -2.99
CA LEU A 245 -31.46 -9.92 -2.38
C LEU A 245 -32.51 -9.36 -3.34
N LEU A 246 -32.21 -8.27 -4.05
CA LEU A 246 -33.15 -7.64 -4.97
C LEU A 246 -33.43 -8.49 -6.22
N THR A 247 -32.41 -9.20 -6.72
CA THR A 247 -32.52 -9.99 -7.95
C THR A 247 -33.13 -11.37 -7.73
N ASN A 248 -32.96 -11.96 -6.54
CA ASN A 248 -33.56 -13.25 -6.20
C ASN A 248 -34.06 -13.29 -4.74
N PRO A 249 -35.13 -12.56 -4.39
CA PRO A 249 -35.58 -12.39 -3.00
C PRO A 249 -36.12 -13.68 -2.36
N ASN A 250 -36.52 -14.66 -3.17
CA ASN A 250 -37.07 -15.93 -2.70
C ASN A 250 -36.00 -17.01 -2.50
N ALA A 251 -34.73 -16.72 -2.81
CA ALA A 251 -33.65 -17.66 -2.58
C ALA A 251 -33.50 -17.97 -1.08
N PRO A 252 -33.32 -19.25 -0.70
CA PRO A 252 -33.11 -19.66 0.69
C PRO A 252 -32.01 -18.86 1.35
N ASN A 253 -32.29 -18.29 2.53
CA ASN A 253 -31.34 -17.51 3.33
C ASN A 253 -30.65 -16.33 2.61
N VAL A 254 -31.13 -15.88 1.45
CA VAL A 254 -30.52 -14.73 0.74
C VAL A 254 -30.59 -13.44 1.54
N SER A 255 -31.63 -13.29 2.38
CA SER A 255 -31.81 -12.15 3.29
C SER A 255 -30.79 -12.09 4.41
N THR A 256 -29.99 -13.14 4.62
CA THR A 256 -28.91 -13.15 5.61
C THR A 256 -27.58 -12.69 5.02
N LEU A 257 -27.50 -12.49 3.70
CA LEU A 257 -26.28 -12.05 3.02
C LEU A 257 -26.07 -10.53 3.18
N GLY A 258 -24.89 -10.18 3.68
CA GLY A 258 -24.34 -8.82 3.72
C GLY A 258 -23.45 -8.54 2.50
N SER A 259 -22.36 -7.80 2.67
CA SER A 259 -21.38 -7.58 1.60
C SER A 259 -20.78 -8.90 1.12
N MET A 260 -20.42 -8.98 -0.17
CA MET A 260 -19.78 -10.16 -0.71
C MET A 260 -18.62 -9.74 -1.61
N GLU A 261 -17.45 -9.57 -1.03
CA GLU A 261 -16.26 -9.12 -1.74
C GLU A 261 -15.46 -10.32 -2.25
N GLN A 262 -15.42 -10.53 -3.56
CA GLN A 262 -14.61 -11.58 -4.15
C GLN A 262 -13.20 -11.09 -4.46
N LEU A 263 -12.19 -11.92 -4.17
CA LEU A 263 -10.82 -11.66 -4.60
C LEU A 263 -10.72 -11.68 -6.14
N ASP A 264 -10.06 -10.68 -6.71
CA ASP A 264 -9.92 -10.50 -8.16
C ASP A 264 -8.45 -10.39 -8.57
N ASP A 265 -8.06 -11.15 -9.61
CA ASP A 265 -6.72 -11.19 -10.20
C ASP A 265 -6.59 -10.30 -11.46
N GLY A 266 -7.44 -9.29 -11.59
CA GLY A 266 -7.41 -8.33 -12.71
C GLY A 266 -6.44 -7.17 -12.49
N GLY A 267 -5.76 -7.13 -11.33
CA GLY A 267 -4.88 -6.03 -10.97
C GLY A 267 -3.56 -5.99 -11.74
N THR A 268 -3.04 -4.78 -11.96
CA THR A 268 -1.70 -4.57 -12.53
C THR A 268 -0.97 -3.43 -11.82
N GLN A 269 0.35 -3.55 -11.69
CA GLN A 269 1.22 -2.47 -11.21
C GLN A 269 2.50 -2.39 -12.04
N ARG A 270 3.07 -1.20 -12.15
CA ARG A 270 4.30 -0.91 -12.89
C ARG A 270 5.19 0.00 -12.06
N TYR A 271 6.43 -0.42 -11.89
CA TYR A 271 7.48 0.35 -11.26
C TYR A 271 8.63 0.57 -12.24
N ASN A 272 9.12 1.81 -12.32
CA ASN A 272 10.34 2.17 -13.04
C ASN A 272 11.23 3.00 -12.12
N GLY A 273 12.52 2.69 -12.06
CA GLY A 273 13.46 3.40 -11.22
C GLY A 273 14.81 3.58 -11.88
N VAL A 274 15.46 4.71 -11.60
CA VAL A 274 16.87 4.96 -11.96
C VAL A 274 17.62 5.28 -10.69
N LEU A 275 18.59 4.43 -10.36
CA LEU A 275 19.47 4.56 -9.21
C LEU A 275 20.83 5.06 -9.68
N LEU A 276 21.22 6.23 -9.23
CA LEU A 276 22.54 6.82 -9.44
C LEU A 276 23.30 6.77 -8.12
N ASN A 277 24.54 6.30 -8.17
CA ASN A 277 25.47 6.34 -7.06
C ASN A 277 26.80 6.96 -7.53
N ALA A 278 27.38 7.82 -6.70
CA ALA A 278 28.69 8.39 -6.91
C ALA A 278 29.47 8.39 -5.59
N ARG A 279 30.74 7.97 -5.66
CA ARG A 279 31.64 7.96 -4.51
C ARG A 279 32.98 8.59 -4.88
N LEU A 280 33.38 9.59 -4.12
CA LEU A 280 34.66 10.27 -4.24
C LEU A 280 35.47 10.06 -2.96
N ARG A 281 36.69 9.52 -3.09
CA ARG A 281 37.66 9.35 -2.00
C ARG A 281 39.00 9.99 -2.37
N LEU A 282 39.27 11.20 -1.89
CA LEU A 282 40.57 11.86 -2.07
C LEU A 282 41.42 11.71 -0.80
N GLY A 283 42.26 10.68 -0.82
CA GLY A 283 43.15 10.33 0.30
C GLY A 283 42.37 10.08 1.59
N GLN A 284 42.92 10.54 2.72
CA GLN A 284 42.29 10.44 4.04
C GLN A 284 41.43 11.67 4.40
N ARG A 285 41.31 12.65 3.49
CA ARG A 285 40.77 13.98 3.82
C ARG A 285 39.40 14.26 3.25
N LEU A 286 38.99 13.60 2.16
CA LEU A 286 37.69 13.83 1.56
C LEU A 286 37.04 12.50 1.22
N ASN A 287 35.89 12.25 1.82
CA ASN A 287 34.99 11.16 1.47
C ASN A 287 33.61 11.75 1.17
N LEU A 288 33.13 11.57 -0.05
CA LEU A 288 31.79 11.96 -0.47
C LEU A 288 31.08 10.73 -1.05
N ASP A 289 29.85 10.50 -0.60
CA ASP A 289 28.95 9.47 -1.13
C ASP A 289 27.60 10.13 -1.44
N GLY A 290 27.17 10.03 -2.69
CA GLY A 290 25.94 10.60 -3.20
C GLY A 290 25.09 9.53 -3.85
N ASN A 291 23.81 9.49 -3.48
CA ASN A 291 22.82 8.58 -4.02
C ASN A 291 21.62 9.37 -4.50
N TYR A 292 21.12 9.04 -5.68
CA TYR A 292 19.89 9.61 -6.22
C TYR A 292 19.04 8.50 -6.82
N THR A 293 17.76 8.49 -6.48
CA THR A 293 16.77 7.60 -7.06
C THR A 293 15.67 8.45 -7.69
N TRP A 294 15.47 8.27 -8.99
CA TRP A 294 14.18 8.57 -9.60
C TRP A 294 13.33 7.30 -9.53
N SER A 295 12.06 7.42 -9.15
CA SER A 295 11.14 6.28 -9.18
C SER A 295 9.76 6.68 -9.69
N HIS A 296 9.05 5.75 -10.32
CA HIS A 296 7.68 5.92 -10.73
C HIS A 296 6.93 4.60 -10.58
N CYS A 297 6.02 4.55 -9.62
CA CYS A 297 5.11 3.44 -9.42
C CYS A 297 3.69 3.86 -9.74
N ILE A 298 3.04 3.17 -10.67
CA ILE A 298 1.63 3.36 -11.01
C ILE A 298 0.93 2.01 -11.06
N GLY A 299 -0.29 1.92 -10.55
CA GLY A 299 -1.06 0.71 -10.69
C GLY A 299 -2.32 0.68 -9.86
N LEU A 300 -2.96 -0.48 -9.88
CA LEU A 300 -4.08 -0.78 -9.02
C LEU A 300 -3.57 -1.08 -7.60
N PRO A 301 -4.20 -0.49 -6.59
CA PRO A 301 -3.83 -0.72 -5.20
C PRO A 301 -4.17 -2.16 -4.75
N ILE A 302 -3.43 -2.68 -3.76
CA ILE A 302 -3.39 -4.11 -3.42
C ILE A 302 -4.30 -4.50 -2.27
N THR A 303 -4.70 -5.78 -2.27
CA THR A 303 -5.54 -6.34 -1.22
C THR A 303 -4.80 -6.61 0.11
N THR A 304 -5.37 -6.19 1.25
CA THR A 304 -4.88 -6.50 2.60
C THR A 304 -6.04 -6.79 3.54
N LEU A 305 -5.97 -7.90 4.27
CA LEU A 305 -6.91 -8.16 5.36
C LEU A 305 -6.51 -7.39 6.62
N THR A 306 -7.49 -6.76 7.27
CA THR A 306 -7.31 -6.17 8.62
C THR A 306 -7.42 -7.23 9.72
N ASN A 307 -8.30 -8.21 9.54
CA ASN A 307 -8.55 -9.34 10.45
C ASN A 307 -9.29 -10.47 9.73
N LEU A 308 -9.23 -11.70 10.28
CA LEU A 308 -10.02 -12.83 9.80
C LEU A 308 -11.52 -12.61 10.04
N GLY A 309 -12.35 -13.11 9.12
CA GLY A 309 -13.81 -12.92 9.15
C GLY A 309 -14.26 -11.49 8.84
N ALA A 310 -13.34 -10.60 8.46
CA ALA A 310 -13.69 -9.31 7.88
C ALA A 310 -14.34 -9.54 6.52
N ALA A 311 -15.50 -8.94 6.31
CA ALA A 311 -16.23 -8.98 5.05
C ALA A 311 -16.17 -7.67 4.24
N ASN A 312 -15.48 -6.66 4.81
CA ASN A 312 -15.03 -5.45 4.12
C ASN A 312 -13.51 -5.25 4.33
N PRO A 313 -12.65 -6.29 4.17
CA PRO A 313 -11.21 -6.07 4.28
C PRO A 313 -10.71 -5.11 3.20
N HIS A 314 -11.47 -5.00 2.11
CA HIS A 314 -11.39 -3.91 1.16
C HIS A 314 -12.52 -2.93 1.43
N GLY A 315 -12.20 -1.66 1.65
CA GLY A 315 -13.05 -0.66 1.05
C GLY A 315 -12.81 -0.85 -0.45
N PRO A 316 -13.70 -1.47 -1.23
CA PRO A 316 -13.52 -1.53 -2.67
C PRO A 316 -13.14 -0.13 -3.12
N TYR A 317 -12.02 -0.03 -3.82
CA TYR A 317 -11.68 1.21 -4.50
C TYR A 317 -12.92 1.61 -5.28
N GLN A 318 -13.14 2.93 -5.30
CA GLN A 318 -14.44 3.56 -5.44
C GLN A 318 -15.40 2.87 -6.42
N ASN A 319 -14.93 2.18 -7.45
CA ASN A 319 -15.74 1.54 -8.46
C ASN A 319 -16.28 0.11 -8.21
N ASN A 320 -16.13 -0.47 -7.02
CA ASN A 320 -16.87 -1.66 -6.59
C ASN A 320 -17.09 -2.81 -7.61
N GLY A 321 -16.07 -3.16 -8.42
CA GLY A 321 -16.21 -4.16 -9.47
C GLY A 321 -16.17 -3.61 -10.90
N PRO A 322 -16.63 -4.38 -11.91
CA PRO A 322 -16.12 -4.32 -13.30
C PRO A 322 -16.50 -3.06 -14.10
N ALA A 323 -17.07 -2.03 -13.48
CA ALA A 323 -17.56 -0.84 -14.16
C ALA A 323 -16.43 0.00 -14.79
N ASP A 324 -15.29 0.20 -14.10
CA ASP A 324 -14.05 0.79 -14.66
C ASP A 324 -12.88 0.78 -13.64
N ARG A 325 -12.01 -0.23 -13.71
CA ARG A 325 -10.80 -0.29 -12.84
C ARG A 325 -9.81 0.87 -13.09
N LYS A 326 -9.87 1.56 -14.23
CA LYS A 326 -8.93 2.65 -14.55
C LYS A 326 -9.10 3.83 -13.61
N LEU A 327 -10.30 4.05 -13.06
CA LEU A 327 -10.54 5.09 -12.07
C LEU A 327 -9.73 4.86 -10.80
N ASP A 328 -9.41 3.61 -10.46
CA ASP A 328 -8.66 3.26 -9.25
C ASP A 328 -7.15 3.13 -9.50
N MET A 329 -6.72 3.26 -10.75
CA MET A 329 -5.30 3.32 -11.11
C MET A 329 -4.70 4.65 -10.67
N GLY A 330 -3.54 4.60 -10.03
CA GLY A 330 -2.92 5.77 -9.43
C GLY A 330 -1.45 5.59 -9.10
N ASP A 331 -0.79 6.69 -8.71
CA ASP A 331 0.55 6.62 -8.12
C ASP A 331 0.50 5.70 -6.89
N CYS A 332 1.42 4.76 -6.78
CA CYS A 332 1.37 3.75 -5.71
C CYS A 332 1.46 4.39 -4.31
N THR A 333 0.47 4.09 -3.48
CA THR A 333 0.38 4.48 -2.06
C THR A 333 0.41 3.23 -1.19
N SER A 334 1.01 3.26 0.01
CA SER A 334 0.73 2.21 0.98
C SER A 334 -0.67 2.39 1.57
N ASN A 335 -1.24 1.31 2.09
CA ASN A 335 -2.45 1.37 2.91
C ASN A 335 -2.19 2.25 4.14
N ALA A 336 -3.12 3.16 4.42
CA ALA A 336 -2.98 4.31 5.32
C ALA A 336 -2.03 5.41 4.82
N ALA A 337 -2.50 6.65 4.92
CA ALA A 337 -1.95 7.91 4.41
C ALA A 337 -0.58 8.36 4.98
N ILE A 338 0.35 7.43 5.27
CA ILE A 338 1.59 7.74 6.02
C ILE A 338 2.87 7.22 5.33
N SER A 339 2.80 6.23 4.43
CA SER A 339 3.99 5.76 3.69
C SER A 339 3.80 5.75 2.18
N ALA A 340 4.42 6.71 1.49
CA ALA A 340 4.48 6.71 0.03
C ALA A 340 5.30 5.52 -0.48
N LEU A 341 4.73 4.77 -1.42
CA LEU A 341 5.51 3.81 -2.23
C LEU A 341 6.12 4.53 -3.44
N ASP A 342 5.41 5.49 -4.03
CA ASP A 342 5.94 6.35 -5.11
C ASP A 342 6.55 7.66 -4.59
N LEU A 343 7.87 7.66 -4.36
CA LEU A 343 8.64 8.89 -4.13
C LEU A 343 9.46 9.21 -5.39
N ARG A 344 8.90 10.10 -6.22
CA ARG A 344 9.44 10.45 -7.55
C ARG A 344 10.94 10.74 -7.56
N HIS A 345 11.43 11.47 -6.56
CA HIS A 345 12.83 11.83 -6.41
C HIS A 345 13.28 11.59 -4.97
N ILE A 346 14.41 10.93 -4.78
CA ILE A 346 15.09 10.79 -3.49
C ILE A 346 16.58 11.05 -3.70
N ALA A 347 17.17 11.97 -2.95
CA ALA A 347 18.59 12.29 -2.97
C ALA A 347 19.15 12.20 -1.55
N ASN A 348 20.29 11.54 -1.40
CA ASN A 348 21.04 11.46 -0.15
C ASN A 348 22.51 11.76 -0.44
N VAL A 349 23.09 12.71 0.27
CA VAL A 349 24.50 13.08 0.16
C VAL A 349 25.13 13.07 1.54
N THR A 350 26.25 12.36 1.65
CA THR A 350 27.11 12.41 2.83
C THR A 350 28.50 12.89 2.43
N LEU A 351 29.06 13.78 3.24
CA LEU A 351 30.37 14.36 3.02
C LEU A 351 31.13 14.36 4.34
N VAL A 352 32.34 13.83 4.34
CA VAL A 352 33.32 13.98 5.42
C VAL A 352 34.56 14.61 4.83
N ALA A 353 34.86 15.84 5.26
CA ALA A 353 36.01 16.61 4.81
C ALA A 353 36.88 17.04 6.00
N THR A 354 38.19 16.79 5.93
CA THR A 354 39.15 17.19 6.96
C THR A 354 40.15 18.19 6.40
N THR A 355 40.35 19.31 7.10
CA THR A 355 41.32 20.33 6.69
C THR A 355 42.75 19.81 6.80
N PRO A 356 43.66 20.27 5.92
CA PRO A 356 45.07 19.93 6.02
C PRO A 356 45.69 20.45 7.33
N LYS A 357 46.82 19.88 7.72
CA LYS A 357 47.71 20.49 8.70
C LYS A 357 48.54 21.56 7.99
N TYR A 358 48.27 22.83 8.25
CA TYR A 358 49.04 23.93 7.65
C TYR A 358 50.44 24.01 8.28
N SER A 359 51.45 24.38 7.49
CA SER A 359 52.85 24.56 7.93
C SER A 359 53.11 25.98 8.45
N GLY A 360 54.25 26.19 9.12
CA GLY A 360 54.68 27.49 9.68
C GLY A 360 54.15 27.77 11.08
N ASP A 361 54.44 28.95 11.63
CA ASP A 361 53.99 29.43 12.95
C ASP A 361 52.84 30.47 12.86
N SER A 362 52.02 30.35 11.82
CA SER A 362 50.93 31.26 11.56
C SER A 362 49.68 30.94 12.39
N TRP A 363 48.85 31.95 12.63
CA TRP A 363 47.51 31.77 13.19
C TRP A 363 46.67 30.78 12.37
N MET A 364 46.93 30.67 11.06
CA MET A 364 46.29 29.70 10.15
C MET A 364 46.57 28.25 10.54
N ARG A 365 47.79 27.91 11.00
CA ARG A 365 48.09 26.58 11.54
C ARG A 365 47.35 26.32 12.84
N ARG A 366 47.36 27.29 13.76
CA ARG A 366 46.75 27.18 15.10
C ARG A 366 45.22 27.12 15.04
N LEU A 367 44.59 27.81 14.11
CA LEU A 367 43.12 27.90 14.01
C LEU A 367 42.52 27.09 12.87
N GLY A 368 43.24 26.84 11.78
CA GLY A 368 42.70 26.21 10.56
C GLY A 368 42.96 24.70 10.41
N SER A 369 43.90 24.13 11.15
CA SER A 369 44.27 22.71 10.98
C SER A 369 43.31 21.75 11.68
N THR A 370 43.16 20.52 11.17
CA THR A 370 42.47 19.39 11.82
C THR A 370 40.99 19.58 12.15
N TRP A 371 40.30 20.44 11.40
CA TRP A 371 38.84 20.49 11.40
C TRP A 371 38.28 19.37 10.55
N THR A 372 37.23 18.72 11.04
CA THR A 372 36.43 17.74 10.29
C THR A 372 35.01 18.26 10.16
N PHE A 373 34.55 18.34 8.91
CA PHE A 373 33.19 18.69 8.53
C PHE A 373 32.49 17.40 8.13
N SER A 374 31.38 17.07 8.79
CA SER A 374 30.52 15.94 8.41
C SER A 374 29.13 16.45 8.08
N THR A 375 28.71 16.26 6.84
CA THR A 375 27.43 16.74 6.30
C THR A 375 26.56 15.55 5.95
N ILE A 376 25.28 15.66 6.32
CA ILE A 376 24.21 14.79 5.81
C ILE A 376 23.16 15.70 5.18
N PHE A 377 22.90 15.47 3.90
CA PHE A 377 21.83 16.14 3.17
C PHE A 377 20.89 15.10 2.59
N GLN A 378 19.60 15.27 2.82
CA GLN A 378 18.56 14.41 2.27
C GLN A 378 17.49 15.28 1.63
N ALA A 379 16.98 14.87 0.48
CA ALA A 379 15.85 15.52 -0.17
C ALA A 379 14.97 14.48 -0.85
N ARG A 380 13.65 14.66 -0.79
CA ARG A 380 12.69 13.83 -1.49
C ARG A 380 11.49 14.64 -1.96
N SER A 381 10.90 14.22 -3.08
CA SER A 381 9.60 14.71 -3.52
C SER A 381 8.50 14.36 -2.53
N GLY A 382 7.34 15.01 -2.65
CA GLY A 382 6.19 14.70 -1.81
C GLY A 382 5.53 13.37 -2.17
N ALA A 383 4.94 12.76 -1.15
CA ALA A 383 4.11 11.57 -1.25
C ALA A 383 2.87 11.81 -2.13
N PRO A 384 2.42 10.83 -2.94
CA PRO A 384 1.07 10.84 -3.49
C PRO A 384 0.04 10.77 -2.36
N VAL A 385 -1.05 11.51 -2.50
CA VAL A 385 -2.16 11.55 -1.55
C VAL A 385 -3.48 11.50 -2.31
N THR A 386 -4.48 10.84 -1.72
CA THR A 386 -5.81 10.66 -2.32
C THR A 386 -6.82 11.55 -1.60
N PRO A 387 -7.55 12.43 -2.31
CA PRO A 387 -8.66 13.18 -1.73
C PRO A 387 -9.86 12.25 -1.49
N GLY A 388 -10.51 12.38 -0.34
CA GLY A 388 -11.73 11.64 0.02
C GLY A 388 -12.86 12.60 0.39
N ILE A 389 -14.11 12.19 0.20
CA ILE A 389 -15.30 13.01 0.51
C ILE A 389 -15.81 12.82 1.94
N GLY A 390 -15.26 11.85 2.68
CA GLY A 390 -15.58 11.62 4.09
C GLY A 390 -16.95 11.00 4.37
N GLY A 391 -17.61 10.42 3.36
CA GLY A 391 -18.89 9.73 3.48
C GLY A 391 -19.18 8.83 2.27
N ASP A 392 -20.27 8.06 2.34
CA ASP A 392 -20.77 7.19 1.26
C ASP A 392 -21.84 7.94 0.44
N GLN A 393 -21.41 8.71 -0.56
CA GLN A 393 -22.31 9.41 -1.50
C GLN A 393 -23.00 8.45 -2.47
N ALA A 394 -22.38 7.30 -2.81
CA ALA A 394 -22.98 6.29 -3.68
C ALA A 394 -24.01 5.39 -2.96
N TYR A 395 -24.10 5.45 -1.63
CA TYR A 395 -24.95 4.58 -0.80
C TYR A 395 -24.74 3.08 -1.04
N SER A 396 -23.49 2.75 -1.34
CA SER A 396 -23.03 1.39 -1.67
C SER A 396 -22.88 0.50 -0.44
N GLY A 397 -22.84 1.08 0.76
CA GLY A 397 -22.51 0.37 1.99
C GLY A 397 -21.03 0.36 2.31
N VAL A 398 -20.20 0.92 1.42
CA VAL A 398 -18.76 1.09 1.58
C VAL A 398 -18.51 2.38 2.38
N ALA A 399 -18.97 2.39 3.63
CA ALA A 399 -18.68 3.43 4.61
C ALA A 399 -17.81 2.81 5.72
N ILE A 400 -17.04 3.62 6.44
CA ILE A 400 -16.25 3.17 7.60
C ILE A 400 -17.18 3.12 8.83
N PRO A 401 -17.60 1.96 9.35
CA PRO A 401 -18.23 1.90 10.65
C PRO A 401 -17.15 1.47 11.66
N GLY A 402 -16.54 2.46 12.33
CA GLY A 402 -15.72 2.23 13.53
C GLY A 402 -14.24 1.88 13.29
N GLY A 403 -13.37 2.89 13.42
CA GLY A 403 -12.06 2.75 14.07
C GLY A 403 -10.97 1.83 13.49
N GLY A 404 -11.14 1.23 12.31
CA GLY A 404 -10.11 0.42 11.63
C GLY A 404 -9.24 1.22 10.65
N ALA A 405 -7.98 0.82 10.48
CA ALA A 405 -6.90 1.54 9.78
C ALA A 405 -7.04 1.70 8.25
N LEU A 406 -8.22 1.54 7.64
CA LEU A 406 -8.40 1.65 6.19
C LEU A 406 -9.56 2.61 5.83
N PRO A 407 -9.30 3.92 5.62
CA PRO A 407 -10.25 4.79 4.96
C PRO A 407 -10.00 4.78 3.44
N ILE A 408 -10.94 4.27 2.64
CA ILE A 408 -11.17 4.88 1.32
C ILE A 408 -12.64 5.28 1.24
N PRO A 409 -13.02 6.40 1.89
CA PRO A 409 -14.24 7.08 1.51
C PRO A 409 -14.13 7.44 0.02
N GLN A 410 -15.26 7.45 -0.66
CA GLN A 410 -15.36 7.82 -2.06
C GLN A 410 -14.63 9.14 -2.35
N ARG A 411 -14.15 9.29 -3.58
CA ARG A 411 -13.34 10.42 -4.04
C ARG A 411 -14.25 11.46 -4.69
N PRO A 412 -13.83 12.74 -4.72
CA PRO A 412 -14.63 13.79 -5.33
C PRO A 412 -14.55 13.78 -6.87
N ASN A 413 -15.35 14.62 -7.50
CA ASN A 413 -15.14 15.05 -8.88
C ASN A 413 -14.16 16.21 -8.93
N GLN A 414 -13.16 16.14 -9.80
CA GLN A 414 -12.35 17.29 -10.18
C GLN A 414 -13.13 18.12 -11.21
N VAL A 415 -13.43 19.38 -10.86
CA VAL A 415 -14.23 20.31 -11.67
C VAL A 415 -13.40 21.44 -12.29
N LEU A 416 -12.16 21.64 -11.83
CA LEU A 416 -11.20 22.58 -12.43
C LEU A 416 -9.95 21.85 -12.96
N ALA A 417 -9.22 22.47 -13.89
CA ALA A 417 -8.03 21.87 -14.50
C ALA A 417 -6.88 21.62 -13.51
N THR A 418 -6.79 22.40 -12.44
CA THR A 418 -5.77 22.24 -11.39
C THR A 418 -6.42 22.22 -10.01
N VAL A 419 -5.91 21.35 -9.14
CA VAL A 419 -6.31 21.25 -7.72
C VAL A 419 -5.30 21.98 -6.82
N VAL A 420 -4.27 22.60 -7.41
CA VAL A 420 -3.27 23.37 -6.65
C VAL A 420 -3.89 24.70 -6.21
N SER A 421 -3.77 25.01 -4.91
CA SER A 421 -4.25 26.28 -4.37
C SER A 421 -3.56 27.49 -5.02
N PRO A 422 -4.28 28.55 -5.40
CA PRO A 422 -3.66 29.84 -5.76
C PRO A 422 -2.81 30.41 -4.61
N ALA A 423 -3.18 30.11 -3.36
CA ALA A 423 -2.46 30.49 -2.14
C ALA A 423 -1.46 29.41 -1.69
N ARG A 424 -0.91 28.60 -2.61
CA ARG A 424 0.01 27.51 -2.27
C ARG A 424 1.23 28.05 -1.50
N ARG A 425 1.56 27.41 -0.37
CA ARG A 425 2.66 27.80 0.55
C ARG A 425 2.43 29.14 1.26
N GLN A 426 1.24 29.73 1.17
CA GLN A 426 0.89 30.93 1.91
C GLN A 426 0.13 30.55 3.19
N GLY A 427 0.24 31.40 4.22
CA GLY A 427 -0.53 31.24 5.45
C GLY A 427 -2.03 31.39 5.16
N CYS A 428 -2.86 30.56 5.80
CA CYS A 428 -4.31 30.68 5.74
C CYS A 428 -4.90 31.14 7.07
N SER A 429 -6.14 31.64 7.00
CA SER A 429 -6.93 32.06 8.16
C SER A 429 -8.06 31.05 8.42
N PRO A 430 -8.31 30.65 9.68
CA PRO A 430 -7.54 30.99 10.88
C PRO A 430 -6.18 30.26 10.92
N ALA A 431 -5.15 30.98 11.39
CA ALA A 431 -3.79 30.46 11.55
C ALA A 431 -3.67 29.58 12.82
N PRO A 432 -2.64 28.69 12.93
CA PRO A 432 -1.60 28.42 11.94
C PRO A 432 -2.02 27.35 10.92
N CYS A 433 -2.05 27.72 9.64
CA CYS A 433 -2.21 26.77 8.55
C CYS A 433 -1.54 27.28 7.26
N VAL A 434 -1.22 26.37 6.35
CA VAL A 434 -0.66 26.69 5.02
C VAL A 434 -1.55 26.11 3.93
N GLY A 435 -1.92 26.94 2.95
CA GLY A 435 -2.69 26.52 1.78
C GLY A 435 -1.88 25.61 0.85
N TRP A 436 -2.49 24.54 0.36
CA TRP A 436 -1.83 23.57 -0.53
C TRP A 436 -2.72 23.13 -1.70
N PHE A 437 -3.95 22.67 -1.42
CA PHE A 437 -4.94 22.33 -2.44
C PHE A 437 -6.11 23.31 -2.44
N ASP A 438 -6.73 23.49 -3.60
CA ASP A 438 -7.96 24.27 -3.76
C ASP A 438 -9.18 23.36 -3.57
N ALA A 439 -10.02 23.66 -2.58
CA ALA A 439 -11.27 22.95 -2.37
C ALA A 439 -12.28 23.24 -3.49
N ASN A 440 -12.24 24.42 -4.11
CA ASN A 440 -13.17 24.79 -5.19
C ASN A 440 -12.86 24.07 -6.51
N ALA A 441 -11.67 23.47 -6.61
CA ALA A 441 -11.33 22.61 -7.74
C ALA A 441 -12.04 21.25 -7.69
N LEU A 442 -12.67 20.91 -6.57
CA LEU A 442 -13.32 19.65 -6.30
C LEU A 442 -14.79 19.85 -5.95
N ALA A 443 -15.62 18.88 -6.32
CA ALA A 443 -17.04 18.84 -5.97
C ALA A 443 -17.43 17.45 -5.49
N LEU A 444 -18.48 17.36 -4.67
CA LEU A 444 -19.11 16.08 -4.37
C LEU A 444 -19.72 15.51 -5.67
N PRO A 445 -19.57 14.19 -5.92
CA PRO A 445 -20.31 13.57 -7.01
C PRO A 445 -21.82 13.62 -6.73
N PRO A 446 -22.68 13.53 -7.77
CA PRO A 446 -24.11 13.33 -7.57
C PRO A 446 -24.41 12.16 -6.64
N VAL A 447 -25.45 12.29 -5.83
CA VAL A 447 -25.89 11.21 -4.92
C VAL A 447 -26.17 9.93 -5.72
N GLY A 448 -25.69 8.80 -5.22
CA GLY A 448 -25.77 7.51 -5.90
C GLY A 448 -24.66 7.25 -6.91
N THR A 449 -23.69 8.17 -7.05
CA THR A 449 -22.59 8.05 -8.01
C THR A 449 -21.22 8.17 -7.36
N TYR A 450 -20.21 7.74 -8.10
CA TYR A 450 -18.81 7.76 -7.73
C TYR A 450 -18.09 8.96 -8.37
N GLY A 451 -17.03 9.47 -7.73
CA GLY A 451 -16.23 10.57 -8.28
C GLY A 451 -15.34 10.18 -9.46
N ASN A 452 -14.69 11.15 -10.10
CA ASN A 452 -13.82 10.91 -11.26
C ASN A 452 -12.31 10.97 -10.95
N MET A 453 -11.91 11.34 -9.74
CA MET A 453 -10.49 11.49 -9.39
C MET A 453 -9.80 10.13 -9.17
N GLY A 454 -8.58 9.98 -9.69
CA GLY A 454 -7.69 8.81 -9.48
C GLY A 454 -7.11 8.70 -8.06
N VAL A 455 -6.62 7.49 -7.69
CA VAL A 455 -5.91 7.25 -6.42
C VAL A 455 -4.54 7.92 -6.50
N GLY A 456 -4.04 8.48 -5.41
CA GLY A 456 -2.71 9.11 -5.38
C GLY A 456 -2.55 10.29 -6.35
N SER A 457 -3.66 10.86 -6.83
CA SER A 457 -3.68 11.87 -7.90
C SER A 457 -3.13 13.23 -7.49
N LEU A 458 -2.99 13.49 -6.18
CA LEU A 458 -2.43 14.72 -5.65
C LEU A 458 -1.08 14.46 -4.98
N ARG A 459 -0.24 15.49 -4.82
CA ARG A 459 1.06 15.36 -4.14
C ARG A 459 1.20 16.28 -2.94
N ALA A 460 1.64 15.69 -1.82
CA ALA A 460 2.01 16.39 -0.60
C ALA A 460 3.28 17.27 -0.79
N PRO A 461 3.68 18.09 0.20
CA PRO A 461 4.97 18.76 0.19
C PRO A 461 6.15 17.80 0.09
N GLY A 462 7.19 18.22 -0.61
CA GLY A 462 8.49 17.54 -0.54
C GLY A 462 9.15 17.75 0.82
N PHE A 463 10.15 16.92 1.09
CA PHE A 463 10.93 16.97 2.33
C PHE A 463 12.40 17.17 1.99
N TRP A 464 13.11 17.95 2.80
CA TRP A 464 14.55 18.00 2.77
C TRP A 464 15.10 18.28 4.16
N ASP A 465 16.32 17.82 4.42
CA ASP A 465 17.05 18.08 5.64
C ASP A 465 18.53 18.28 5.37
N TRP A 466 19.13 19.20 6.13
CA TRP A 466 20.57 19.41 6.17
C TRP A 466 21.01 19.39 7.63
N SER A 467 21.77 18.35 7.96
CA SER A 467 22.44 18.20 9.24
C SER A 467 23.95 18.34 9.07
N GLN A 468 24.58 19.08 9.98
CA GLN A 468 26.01 19.41 9.91
C GLN A 468 26.67 19.16 11.26
N THR A 469 27.81 18.47 11.22
CA THR A 469 28.76 18.39 12.33
C THR A 469 30.05 19.07 11.93
N ILE A 470 30.62 19.81 12.88
CA ILE A 470 31.96 20.38 12.81
C ILE A 470 32.70 19.91 14.06
N SER A 471 33.82 19.24 13.89
CA SER A 471 34.65 18.81 15.01
C SER A 471 36.11 19.16 14.80
N ARG A 472 36.84 19.30 15.90
CA ARG A 472 38.28 19.52 15.89
C ARG A 472 38.94 18.87 17.08
N LYS A 473 40.10 18.27 16.81
CA LYS A 473 40.97 17.65 17.80
C LYS A 473 42.19 18.54 18.03
N PHE A 474 42.38 18.96 19.27
CA PHE A 474 43.49 19.76 19.76
C PHE A 474 44.41 18.87 20.61
N GLN A 475 45.68 18.79 20.23
CA GLN A 475 46.70 18.16 21.09
C GLN A 475 47.11 19.17 22.14
N VAL A 476 47.01 18.80 23.42
CA VAL A 476 47.36 19.65 24.56
C VAL A 476 48.75 19.30 25.09
N ALA A 477 49.03 18.01 25.22
CA ALA A 477 50.34 17.47 25.58
C ALA A 477 50.47 16.04 25.02
N GLU A 478 51.62 15.40 25.24
CA GLU A 478 51.80 14.00 24.86
C GLU A 478 50.77 13.11 25.57
N GLY A 479 50.05 12.29 24.80
CA GLY A 479 48.94 11.46 25.28
C GLY A 479 47.64 12.20 25.59
N ARG A 480 47.62 13.54 25.60
CA ARG A 480 46.47 14.35 26.05
C ARG A 480 45.85 15.18 24.93
N GLN A 481 44.57 14.95 24.66
CA GLN A 481 43.85 15.59 23.56
C GLN A 481 42.49 16.13 24.01
N VAL A 482 42.12 17.32 23.53
CA VAL A 482 40.77 17.88 23.64
C VAL A 482 40.07 17.78 22.28
N GLU A 483 38.84 17.29 22.27
CA GLU A 483 37.97 17.28 21.08
C GLU A 483 36.77 18.20 21.30
N PHE A 484 36.64 19.20 20.43
CA PHE A 484 35.45 20.03 20.33
C PHE A 484 34.57 19.50 19.21
N ARG A 485 33.25 19.39 19.46
CA ARG A 485 32.26 19.01 18.47
C ARG A 485 31.04 19.92 18.59
N ALA A 486 30.60 20.44 17.45
CA ALA A 486 29.35 21.18 17.31
C ALA A 486 28.50 20.48 16.25
N GLU A 487 27.24 20.21 16.59
CA GLU A 487 26.28 19.52 15.73
C GLU A 487 25.03 20.37 15.58
N ALA A 488 24.50 20.46 14.37
CA ALA A 488 23.25 21.11 14.07
C ALA A 488 22.40 20.19 13.19
N PHE A 489 21.27 19.73 13.73
CA PHE A 489 20.20 19.09 12.96
C PHE A 489 19.28 20.18 12.45
N ASN A 490 18.91 20.13 11.16
CA ASN A 490 18.24 21.25 10.51
C ASN A 490 19.04 22.56 10.66
N VAL A 491 20.28 22.58 10.16
CA VAL A 491 21.21 23.72 10.34
C VAL A 491 20.64 25.04 9.82
N THR A 492 19.85 24.99 8.74
CA THR A 492 19.19 26.14 8.11
C THR A 492 17.96 26.65 8.85
N ASN A 493 17.50 25.95 9.89
CA ASN A 493 16.26 26.25 10.62
C ASN A 493 15.02 26.40 9.73
N SER A 494 14.91 25.57 8.69
CA SER A 494 13.79 25.64 7.74
C SER A 494 12.54 24.92 8.26
N LEU A 495 11.34 25.29 7.79
CA LEU A 495 10.10 24.55 8.08
C LEU A 495 9.91 23.41 7.07
N ARG A 496 9.58 22.20 7.54
CA ARG A 496 9.15 21.09 6.67
C ARG A 496 7.67 20.86 6.90
N LEU A 497 6.85 21.23 5.93
CA LEU A 497 5.41 21.09 6.03
C LEU A 497 5.00 19.61 6.15
N GLY A 498 3.98 19.38 6.97
CA GLY A 498 3.28 18.10 7.11
C GLY A 498 2.45 17.72 5.88
N ASN A 499 1.63 16.68 6.03
CA ASN A 499 0.66 16.30 5.00
C ASN A 499 -0.55 17.25 4.99
N PRO A 500 -1.09 17.60 3.82
CA PRO A 500 -2.34 18.36 3.72
C PRO A 500 -3.52 17.49 4.16
N ASN A 501 -4.56 18.12 4.71
CA ASN A 501 -5.83 17.44 4.94
C ASN A 501 -6.50 17.12 3.59
N THR A 502 -6.91 15.87 3.40
CA THR A 502 -7.47 15.36 2.14
C THR A 502 -8.96 15.04 2.21
N THR A 503 -9.62 15.31 3.33
CA THR A 503 -11.05 15.03 3.51
C THR A 503 -11.89 16.27 3.19
N LEU A 504 -12.65 16.22 2.10
CA LEU A 504 -13.42 17.36 1.57
C LEU A 504 -14.51 17.83 2.54
N SER A 505 -15.14 16.92 3.27
CA SER A 505 -16.21 17.26 4.23
C SER A 505 -15.73 17.96 5.51
N GLY A 506 -14.42 17.98 5.79
CA GLY A 506 -13.87 18.40 7.09
C GLY A 506 -13.57 19.90 7.22
N GLY A 507 -13.95 20.76 6.27
CA GLY A 507 -13.71 22.22 6.29
C GLY A 507 -12.24 22.67 6.20
N GLN A 508 -11.28 21.75 6.39
CA GLN A 508 -9.84 21.99 6.38
C GLN A 508 -9.14 21.39 5.15
N PHE A 509 -9.90 20.90 4.16
CA PHE A 509 -9.36 20.33 2.93
C PHE A 509 -8.29 21.22 2.31
N GLY A 510 -7.18 20.62 1.89
CA GLY A 510 -6.09 21.32 1.22
C GLY A 510 -5.23 22.19 2.13
N LYS A 511 -5.51 22.28 3.44
CA LYS A 511 -4.69 23.02 4.40
C LYS A 511 -3.73 22.08 5.13
N ILE A 512 -2.54 22.59 5.44
CA ILE A 512 -1.52 21.91 6.24
C ILE A 512 -1.43 22.60 7.60
N THR A 513 -1.62 21.84 8.68
CA THR A 513 -1.57 22.34 10.08
C THR A 513 -0.45 21.71 10.90
N SER A 514 0.39 20.88 10.29
CA SER A 514 1.46 20.13 10.96
C SER A 514 2.83 20.34 10.28
N SER A 515 3.88 19.94 10.99
CA SER A 515 5.27 19.89 10.50
C SER A 515 5.77 18.44 10.49
N ASN A 516 6.52 18.08 9.46
CA ASN A 516 7.18 16.77 9.32
C ASN A 516 8.60 16.74 9.91
N ALA A 517 9.07 17.85 10.48
CA ALA A 517 10.37 17.94 11.15
C ALA A 517 10.28 18.76 12.45
N GLY A 518 11.15 18.44 13.40
CA GLY A 518 11.35 19.22 14.61
C GLY A 518 12.06 20.55 14.36
N PRO A 519 12.13 21.43 15.38
CA PRO A 519 12.92 22.65 15.32
C PRO A 519 14.40 22.34 15.10
N ARG A 520 15.20 23.35 14.75
CA ARG A 520 16.66 23.20 14.74
C ARG A 520 17.16 22.81 16.13
N ILE A 521 17.95 21.75 16.19
CA ILE A 521 18.61 21.28 17.42
C ILE A 521 20.10 21.50 17.24
N MET A 522 20.72 22.23 18.17
CA MET A 522 22.16 22.43 18.21
C MET A 522 22.74 21.80 19.48
N GLN A 523 23.82 21.04 19.32
CA GLN A 523 24.51 20.38 20.41
C GLN A 523 26.00 20.71 20.36
N PHE A 524 26.58 20.93 21.53
CA PHE A 524 27.99 21.21 21.70
C PHE A 524 28.57 20.23 22.70
N ALA A 525 29.70 19.63 22.35
CA ALA A 525 30.40 18.69 23.20
C ALA A 525 31.89 19.06 23.26
N LEU A 526 32.44 18.91 24.46
CA LEU A 526 33.86 18.98 24.72
C LEU A 526 34.28 17.67 25.39
N LYS A 527 35.23 16.96 24.78
CA LYS A 527 35.75 15.70 25.29
C LYS A 527 37.24 15.83 25.56
N TYR A 528 37.68 15.48 26.76
CA TYR A 528 39.10 15.36 27.11
C TYR A 528 39.49 13.88 27.08
N ILE A 529 40.61 13.57 26.43
CA ILE A 529 41.18 12.23 26.26
C ILE A 529 42.58 12.28 26.90
N PHE A 530 42.84 11.37 27.83
CA PHE A 530 44.05 11.32 28.67
C PHE A 530 44.74 9.97 28.60
#